data_AF-A0A0P7Y7V3-F1
#
_entry.id   AF-A0A0P7Y7V3-F1
#
_cell.length_a   1.000
_cell.length_b   1.000
_cell.length_c   1.000
_cell.angle_alpha   90.00
_cell.angle_beta   90.00
_cell.angle_gamma   90.00
#
_symmetry.space_group_name_H-M   'P 1'
#
loop_
_entity.id
_entity.type
_entity.pdbx_description
1 polymer ?
#
loop_
_entity_poly.entity_id
_entity_poly.type
_entity_poly.pdbx_seq_one_letter_code
_entity_poly.pdbx_strand_id
1 'polypeptide(L)'
;PGIYGLSNSLLETPWKKLQHGKSLFSSVVSRELSSEGLVQELLHILNNEELQAPDLAQESQGEGYSRAMLRALSALCVRSPGYGTRTNTVILIDAAGNVTFTERTMVNCDINQWKT
;
A
#
# COMPACT_ATOMS: atom_id res chain seq x y z
N PRO A 1 18.00 -4.67 11.17
CA PRO A 1 16.55 -4.74 10.88
C PRO A 1 15.98 -3.33 10.71
N GLY A 2 15.02 -3.12 9.80
CA GLY A 2 14.48 -1.78 9.52
C GLY A 2 13.22 -1.81 8.66
N ILE A 3 12.55 -0.65 8.54
CA ILE A 3 11.35 -0.47 7.72
C ILE A 3 11.76 0.20 6.40
N TYR A 4 11.50 -0.49 5.30
CA TYR A 4 11.77 -0.02 3.95
C TYR A 4 10.50 -0.01 3.12
N GLY A 5 10.42 0.94 2.20
CA GLY A 5 9.31 1.11 1.30
C GLY A 5 9.78 1.28 -0.14
N LEU A 6 9.05 0.67 -1.05
CA LEU A 6 9.19 0.88 -2.48
C LEU A 6 7.84 1.32 -3.06
N SER A 7 7.89 2.24 -4.01
CA SER A 7 6.73 2.61 -4.83
C SER A 7 7.14 2.62 -6.30
N ASN A 8 6.41 3.33 -7.16
CA ASN A 8 6.72 3.47 -8.58
C ASN A 8 7.89 4.45 -8.83
N SER A 9 8.94 4.36 -8.02
CA SER A 9 10.18 5.13 -8.10
C SER A 9 11.32 4.35 -7.44
N LEU A 10 12.49 4.96 -7.26
CA LEU A 10 13.61 4.33 -6.59
C LEU A 10 13.26 4.00 -5.12
N LEU A 11 13.95 3.00 -4.56
CA LEU A 11 13.84 2.61 -3.16
C LEU A 11 13.95 3.85 -2.26
N GLU A 12 13.03 3.98 -1.29
CA GLU A 12 13.01 5.10 -0.33
C GLU A 12 12.83 6.50 -0.95
N THR A 13 12.43 6.62 -2.23
CA THR A 13 12.03 7.93 -2.79
C THR A 13 10.92 8.52 -1.91
N PRO A 14 11.08 9.77 -1.41
CA PRO A 14 10.27 10.28 -0.30
C PRO A 14 8.89 10.80 -0.74
N TRP A 15 8.18 10.05 -1.59
CA TRP A 15 6.79 10.33 -1.89
C TRP A 15 5.96 10.26 -0.61
N LYS A 16 5.06 11.23 -0.41
CA LYS A 16 4.22 11.35 0.79
C LYS A 16 3.44 10.07 1.06
N LYS A 17 2.93 9.42 0.01
CA LYS A 17 2.24 8.12 0.13
C LYS A 17 3.12 7.03 0.72
N LEU A 18 4.40 7.00 0.35
CA LEU A 18 5.35 6.03 0.88
C LEU A 18 5.62 6.30 2.35
N GLN A 19 5.86 7.57 2.70
CA GLN A 19 6.10 7.98 4.09
C GLN A 19 4.87 7.72 4.98
N HIS A 20 3.67 8.02 4.48
CA HIS A 20 2.41 7.71 5.15
C HIS A 20 2.25 6.20 5.36
N GLY A 21 2.44 5.39 4.33
CA GLY A 21 2.39 3.93 4.44
C GLY A 21 3.41 3.36 5.42
N LYS A 22 4.64 3.87 5.42
CA LYS A 22 5.68 3.49 6.40
C LYS A 22 5.28 3.86 7.83
N SER A 23 4.68 5.03 8.04
CA SER A 23 4.19 5.45 9.36
C SER A 23 3.10 4.50 9.89
N LEU A 24 2.09 4.21 9.06
CA LEU A 24 1.03 3.26 9.41
C LEU A 24 1.59 1.86 9.68
N PHE A 25 2.45 1.37 8.78
CA PHE A 25 3.10 0.07 8.92
C PHE A 25 3.90 -0.02 10.22
N SER A 26 4.71 1.00 10.53
CA SER A 26 5.50 1.07 11.75
C SER A 26 4.64 0.99 13.00
N SER A 27 3.48 1.66 13.01
CA SER A 27 2.54 1.61 14.12
C SER A 27 1.92 0.22 14.30
N VAL A 28 1.61 -0.47 13.21
CA VAL A 28 1.02 -1.82 13.25
C VAL A 28 2.05 -2.84 13.72
N VAL A 29 3.27 -2.85 13.17
CA VAL A 29 4.28 -3.86 13.54
C VAL A 29 4.88 -3.65 14.94
N SER A 30 4.68 -2.49 15.56
CA SER A 30 5.06 -2.27 16.96
C SER A 30 4.05 -2.80 17.97
N ARG A 31 2.86 -3.24 17.53
CA ARG A 31 1.81 -3.77 18.40
C ARG A 31 2.01 -5.27 18.62
N GLU A 32 1.65 -5.75 19.80
CA GLU A 32 1.56 -7.19 20.07
C GLU A 32 0.24 -7.72 19.47
N LEU A 33 0.35 -8.41 18.34
CA LEU A 33 -0.77 -9.00 17.60
C LEU A 33 -0.50 -10.48 17.34
N SER A 34 -1.55 -11.28 17.22
CA SER A 34 -1.41 -12.62 16.62
C SER A 34 -1.02 -12.49 15.14
N SER A 35 -0.50 -13.56 14.55
CA SER A 35 -0.17 -13.60 13.12
C SER A 35 -1.37 -13.22 12.24
N GLU A 36 -2.55 -13.73 12.56
CA GLU A 36 -3.80 -13.40 11.86
C GLU A 36 -4.18 -11.93 12.06
N GLY A 37 -4.07 -11.41 13.29
CA GLY A 37 -4.35 -10.02 13.60
C GLY A 37 -3.42 -9.06 12.85
N LEU A 38 -2.13 -9.40 12.78
CA LEU A 38 -1.13 -8.65 12.02
C LEU A 38 -1.47 -8.63 10.53
N VAL A 39 -1.81 -9.77 9.94
CA VAL A 39 -2.25 -9.85 8.53
C VAL A 39 -3.46 -8.95 8.29
N GLN A 40 -4.47 -8.97 9.16
CA GLN A 40 -5.68 -8.14 8.99
C GLN A 40 -5.37 -6.64 9.05
N GLU A 41 -4.55 -6.20 10.00
CA GLU A 41 -4.14 -4.78 10.12
C GLU A 41 -3.29 -4.33 8.93
N LEU A 42 -2.36 -5.18 8.45
CA LEU A 42 -1.56 -4.89 7.26
C LEU A 42 -2.42 -4.81 5.99
N LEU A 43 -3.38 -5.73 5.84
CA LEU A 43 -4.38 -5.65 4.77
C LEU A 43 -5.22 -4.37 4.90
N HIS A 44 -5.59 -3.95 6.11
CA HIS A 44 -6.32 -2.69 6.31
C HIS A 44 -5.51 -1.49 5.79
N ILE A 45 -4.22 -1.40 6.11
CA ILE A 45 -3.32 -0.36 5.57
C ILE A 45 -3.28 -0.40 4.04
N LEU A 46 -3.14 -1.59 3.44
CA LEU A 46 -3.08 -1.74 1.99
C LEU A 46 -4.39 -1.37 1.27
N ASN A 47 -5.50 -1.24 2.00
CA ASN A 47 -6.78 -0.75 1.51
C ASN A 47 -7.02 0.75 1.76
N ASN A 48 -6.04 1.47 2.32
CA ASN A 48 -6.19 2.90 2.60
C ASN A 48 -6.24 3.72 1.29
N GLU A 49 -7.35 4.43 1.06
CA GLU A 49 -7.61 5.26 -0.12
C GLU A 49 -7.31 6.76 0.13
N GLU A 50 -6.70 7.10 1.26
CA GLU A 50 -6.38 8.48 1.63
C GLU A 50 -5.36 9.10 0.66
N LEU A 51 -5.75 10.21 0.04
CA LEU A 51 -4.93 10.90 -0.95
C LEU A 51 -3.82 11.71 -0.27
N GLN A 52 -2.56 11.35 -0.50
CA GLN A 52 -1.40 12.09 0.00
C GLN A 52 -0.95 13.19 -0.98
N ALA A 53 -1.91 13.90 -1.59
CA ALA A 53 -1.67 15.00 -2.53
C ALA A 53 -1.93 16.37 -1.88
N PRO A 54 -1.23 17.45 -2.29
CA PRO A 54 -0.20 17.48 -3.34
C PRO A 54 1.10 16.84 -2.87
N ASP A 55 1.86 16.27 -3.80
CA ASP A 55 3.16 15.66 -3.55
C ASP A 55 4.14 16.08 -4.64
N LEU A 56 4.93 17.12 -4.37
CA LEU A 56 5.85 17.70 -5.34
C LEU A 56 6.93 16.70 -5.81
N ALA A 57 7.34 15.76 -4.95
CA ALA A 57 8.30 14.73 -5.32
C ALA A 57 7.70 13.72 -6.30
N GLN A 58 6.42 13.37 -6.12
CA GLN A 58 5.68 12.56 -7.09
C GLN A 58 5.39 13.32 -8.38
N GLU A 59 4.92 14.57 -8.27
CA GLU A 59 4.54 15.41 -9.41
C GLU A 59 5.74 15.70 -10.33
N SER A 60 6.92 15.96 -9.77
CA SER A 60 8.16 16.17 -10.54
C SER A 60 8.66 14.93 -11.29
N GLN A 61 8.25 13.73 -10.87
CA GLN A 61 8.54 12.45 -11.54
C GLN A 61 7.37 11.96 -12.39
N GLY A 62 6.29 12.74 -12.47
CA GLY A 62 5.00 12.38 -13.04
C GLY A 62 4.78 12.81 -14.48
N GLU A 63 5.84 13.05 -15.26
CA GLU A 63 5.72 13.51 -16.65
C GLU A 63 4.84 12.54 -17.47
N GLY A 64 3.93 13.10 -18.27
CA GLY A 64 2.95 12.33 -19.05
C GLY A 64 1.66 11.95 -18.32
N TYR A 65 1.57 12.15 -17.00
CA TYR A 65 0.33 11.95 -16.25
C TYR A 65 -0.48 13.25 -16.11
N SER A 66 -1.80 13.13 -16.14
CA SER A 66 -2.69 14.24 -15.79
C SER A 66 -2.64 14.53 -14.28
N ARG A 67 -2.97 15.76 -13.88
CA ARG A 67 -3.07 16.13 -12.45
C ARG A 67 -4.07 15.25 -11.69
N ALA A 68 -5.17 14.85 -12.33
CA ALA A 68 -6.15 13.94 -11.73
C ALA A 68 -5.56 12.55 -11.47
N MET A 69 -4.78 12.04 -12.43
CA MET A 69 -4.11 10.74 -12.28
C MET A 69 -3.00 10.78 -11.23
N LEU A 70 -2.19 11.84 -11.19
CA LEU A 70 -1.19 12.03 -10.13
C LEU A 70 -1.83 12.09 -8.75
N ARG A 71 -2.97 12.78 -8.62
CA ARG A 71 -3.75 12.80 -7.38
C ARG A 71 -4.25 11.41 -7.00
N ALA A 72 -4.77 10.62 -7.93
CA ALA A 72 -5.20 9.25 -7.64
C ALA A 72 -4.03 8.33 -7.23
N LEU A 73 -2.87 8.50 -7.89
CA LEU A 73 -1.64 7.76 -7.61
C LEU A 73 -1.01 8.11 -6.26
N SER A 74 -1.49 9.12 -5.52
CA SER A 74 -0.97 9.50 -4.21
C SER A 74 -1.60 8.71 -3.04
N ALA A 75 -2.56 7.83 -3.30
CA ALA A 75 -3.08 6.87 -2.30
C ALA A 75 -2.23 5.59 -2.24
N LEU A 76 -2.34 4.85 -1.13
CA LEU A 76 -1.82 3.48 -1.02
C LEU A 76 -2.66 2.51 -1.85
N CYS A 77 -3.98 2.59 -1.70
CA CYS A 77 -4.94 1.86 -2.52
C CYS A 77 -5.49 2.80 -3.61
N VAL A 78 -4.94 2.70 -4.81
CA VAL A 78 -5.26 3.62 -5.91
C VAL A 78 -6.65 3.32 -6.46
N ARG A 79 -7.45 4.39 -6.62
CA ARG A 79 -8.77 4.37 -7.24
C ARG A 79 -8.85 5.42 -8.35
N SER A 80 -9.03 4.98 -9.59
CA SER A 80 -9.24 5.83 -10.75
C SER A 80 -10.10 5.10 -11.80
N PRO A 81 -10.86 5.82 -12.65
CA PRO A 81 -11.49 5.20 -13.81
C PRO A 81 -10.45 4.50 -14.69
N GLY A 82 -10.67 3.21 -14.97
CA GLY A 82 -9.79 2.40 -15.85
C GLY A 82 -8.44 1.98 -15.25
N TYR A 83 -8.09 2.39 -14.02
CA TYR A 83 -6.82 2.05 -13.38
C TYR A 83 -6.93 2.05 -11.85
N GLY A 84 -6.31 1.08 -11.17
CA GLY A 84 -6.25 1.10 -9.71
C GLY A 84 -5.68 -0.17 -9.09
N THR A 85 -5.56 -0.16 -7.77
CA THR A 85 -5.07 -1.30 -6.98
C THR A 85 -6.11 -2.43 -7.00
N ARG A 86 -5.75 -3.57 -7.60
CA ARG A 86 -6.62 -4.75 -7.68
C ARG A 86 -6.33 -5.81 -6.62
N THR A 87 -5.12 -5.82 -6.10
CA THR A 87 -4.61 -6.91 -5.26
C THR A 87 -3.81 -6.35 -4.11
N ASN A 88 -3.97 -6.95 -2.93
CA ASN A 88 -3.14 -6.71 -1.75
C ASN A 88 -2.54 -8.03 -1.29
N THR A 89 -1.24 -8.02 -0.99
CA THR A 89 -0.51 -9.22 -0.60
C THR A 89 0.28 -8.92 0.66
N VAL A 90 0.22 -9.83 1.64
CA VAL A 90 1.01 -9.82 2.87
C VAL A 90 1.79 -11.12 2.94
N ILE A 91 3.09 -11.00 3.16
CA ILE A 91 4.00 -12.14 3.35
C ILE A 91 4.67 -11.96 4.70
N LEU A 92 4.44 -12.91 5.61
CA LEU A 92 5.13 -12.97 6.89
C LEU A 92 6.13 -14.13 6.85
N ILE A 93 7.34 -13.87 7.35
CA ILE A 93 8.40 -14.87 7.49
C ILE A 93 8.91 -14.79 8.92
N ASP A 94 8.77 -15.88 9.67
CA ASP A 94 9.25 -15.94 11.05
C ASP A 94 10.73 -16.37 11.15
N ALA A 95 11.27 -16.36 12.37
CA ALA A 95 12.66 -16.73 12.62
C ALA A 95 12.96 -18.22 12.40
N ALA A 96 11.95 -19.09 12.36
CA ALA A 96 12.07 -20.50 12.02
C ALA A 96 11.97 -20.74 10.50
N GLY A 97 11.69 -19.70 9.71
CA GLY A 97 11.53 -19.77 8.26
C GLY A 97 10.13 -20.19 7.82
N ASN A 98 9.13 -20.19 8.72
CA ASN A 98 7.75 -20.43 8.32
C ASN A 98 7.22 -19.22 7.54
N VAL A 99 6.49 -19.49 6.46
CA VAL A 99 5.94 -18.48 5.57
C VAL A 99 4.43 -18.49 5.63
N THR A 100 3.84 -17.33 5.92
CA THR A 100 2.41 -17.07 5.75
C THR A 100 2.21 -16.15 4.56
N PHE A 101 1.50 -16.62 3.55
CA PHE A 101 1.13 -15.84 2.37
C PHE A 101 -0.38 -15.60 2.37
N THR A 102 -0.78 -14.34 2.40
CA THR A 102 -2.18 -13.93 2.30
C THR A 102 -2.31 -12.91 1.19
N GLU A 103 -3.14 -13.21 0.20
CA GLU A 103 -3.46 -12.29 -0.89
C GLU A 103 -4.96 -12.15 -0.99
N ARG A 104 -5.44 -10.93 -1.23
CA ARG A 104 -6.81 -10.70 -1.65
C ARG A 104 -6.85 -9.91 -2.94
N THR A 105 -7.77 -10.28 -3.82
CA THR A 105 -7.98 -9.63 -5.12
C THR A 105 -9.43 -9.18 -5.26
N MET A 106 -9.62 -7.98 -5.80
CA MET A 106 -10.91 -7.38 -6.11
C MET A 106 -11.68 -8.24 -7.12
N VAL A 107 -12.95 -8.54 -6.83
CA VAL A 107 -13.82 -9.33 -7.70
C VAL A 107 -14.38 -8.43 -8.81
N ASN A 108 -14.12 -8.80 -10.07
CA ASN A 108 -14.50 -8.01 -11.24
C ASN A 108 -13.99 -6.55 -11.14
N CYS A 109 -14.91 -5.61 -11.02
CA CYS A 109 -14.70 -4.17 -10.85
C CYS A 109 -15.37 -3.63 -9.57
N ASP A 110 -15.82 -4.50 -8.66
CA ASP A 110 -16.48 -4.08 -7.41
C ASP A 110 -15.45 -3.86 -6.30
N ILE A 111 -15.22 -2.60 -5.95
CA ILE A 111 -14.25 -2.17 -4.93
C ILE A 111 -14.57 -2.67 -3.51
N ASN A 112 -15.80 -3.11 -3.27
CA ASN A 112 -16.24 -3.61 -1.97
C ASN A 112 -16.14 -5.13 -1.86
N GLN A 113 -15.88 -5.83 -2.96
CA GLN A 113 -15.80 -7.29 -2.99
C GLN A 113 -14.37 -7.77 -3.20
N TRP A 114 -13.87 -8.50 -2.21
CA TRP A 114 -12.54 -9.09 -2.23
C TRP A 114 -12.64 -10.60 -2.10
N LYS A 115 -11.83 -11.32 -2.88
CA LYS A 115 -11.58 -12.75 -2.73
C LYS A 115 -10.19 -12.93 -2.16
N THR A 116 -10.10 -13.61 -1.01
CA THR A 116 -8.85 -14.05 -0.37
C THR A 116 -8.63 -15.53 -0.68
#